data_AF-A0A1V5ZCT4-F1
#
_entry.id   AF-A0A1V5ZCT4-F1
#
_cell.length_a   1.000
_cell.length_b   1.000
_cell.length_c   1.000
_cell.angle_alpha   90.00
_cell.angle_beta   90.00
_cell.angle_gamma   90.00
#
_symmetry.space_group_name_H-M   'P 1'
#
loop_
_entity.id
_entity.type
_entity.pdbx_description
1 polymer ?
#
loop_
_entity_poly.entity_id
_entity_poly.type
_entity_poly.pdbx_seq_one_letter_code
_entity_poly.pdbx_strand_id
1 'polypeptide(L)'
;MSGIAFVLLLLGSAQADTILSRGSSNEWCWRCHGMATFSVLRADGTIRTLSADSTAFLTSNHRRLRCVTCHSWEDVQVFPHGKNAHMAQTCTDCHTAATHPLNRTDPLQAMHFQEITDEFRKSVHYKTEGASFSCFSCHDPHRFRKSENPSLQTIGTQNGVCLGCHGDAARFATLSERRIDLSATHAWLPRRELHWEHVRCLDCHTSYAPPNLSHNILPADSAVHACEQCHRQNSILLDKLYRYRHVEERTRNGFVNAALVNDSYVIGSTRNRYLDLLGAVLVGGACVGVAVHGFGRWQSARKKRK
;
A
#
# COMPACT_ATOMS: atom_id res chain seq x y z
N MET A 1 8.19 -55.24 60.22
CA MET A 1 7.08 -54.30 60.49
C MET A 1 7.16 -53.21 59.43
N SER A 2 6.06 -52.99 58.74
CA SER A 2 5.91 -52.34 57.45
C SER A 2 6.30 -50.85 57.46
N GLY A 3 7.17 -50.44 56.51
CA GLY A 3 7.42 -49.04 56.19
C GLY A 3 6.72 -48.67 54.89
N ILE A 4 5.60 -47.96 54.98
CA ILE A 4 4.86 -47.43 53.83
C ILE A 4 5.62 -46.22 53.30
N ALA A 5 6.15 -46.31 52.08
CA ALA A 5 6.73 -45.18 51.36
C ALA A 5 5.59 -44.32 50.78
N PHE A 6 5.42 -43.12 51.31
CA PHE A 6 4.48 -42.13 50.79
C PHE A 6 5.10 -41.48 49.55
N VAL A 7 4.66 -41.90 48.36
CA VAL A 7 4.99 -41.20 47.11
C VAL A 7 4.10 -39.95 47.05
N LEU A 8 4.67 -38.79 47.40
CA LEU A 8 4.05 -37.50 47.11
C LEU A 8 4.09 -37.27 45.60
N LEU A 9 2.97 -37.53 44.91
CA LEU A 9 2.76 -37.08 43.54
C LEU A 9 2.61 -35.55 43.52
N LEU A 10 3.63 -34.86 42.99
CA LEU A 10 3.58 -33.45 42.63
C LEU A 10 2.65 -33.24 41.41
N LEU A 11 1.34 -33.07 41.67
CA LEU A 11 0.32 -32.72 40.68
C LEU A 11 0.17 -31.19 40.46
N GLY A 12 1.28 -30.43 40.53
CA GLY A 12 1.24 -28.97 40.62
C GLY A 12 1.48 -28.16 39.33
N SER A 13 2.00 -28.75 38.25
CA SER A 13 2.51 -27.99 37.09
C SER A 13 1.52 -27.84 35.92
N ALA A 14 0.63 -28.81 35.71
CA ALA A 14 -0.25 -28.79 34.52
C ALA A 14 -1.34 -27.69 34.56
N GLN A 15 -1.82 -27.31 35.75
CA GLN A 15 -2.86 -26.27 35.88
C GLN A 15 -2.29 -24.86 35.73
N ALA A 16 -1.08 -24.59 36.22
CA ALA A 16 -0.43 -23.29 36.08
C ALA A 16 -0.13 -22.97 34.59
N ASP A 17 0.41 -23.95 33.85
CA ASP A 17 0.67 -23.81 32.41
C ASP A 17 -0.62 -23.61 31.60
N THR A 18 -1.71 -24.29 32.01
CA THR A 18 -3.02 -24.16 31.34
C THR A 18 -3.69 -22.81 31.62
N ILE A 19 -3.53 -22.24 32.83
CA ILE A 19 -4.09 -20.93 33.20
C ILE A 19 -3.29 -19.80 32.55
N LEU A 20 -1.96 -19.86 32.53
CA LEU A 20 -1.10 -18.91 31.80
C LEU A 20 -1.35 -18.97 30.29
N SER A 21 -1.55 -20.16 29.73
CA SER A 21 -1.91 -20.37 28.32
C SER A 21 -3.26 -19.74 27.96
N ARG A 22 -4.29 -19.91 28.81
CA ARG A 22 -5.61 -19.29 28.61
C ARG A 22 -5.61 -17.77 28.79
N GLY A 23 -4.88 -17.24 29.78
CA GLY A 23 -4.82 -15.80 30.04
C GLY A 23 -4.16 -15.02 28.90
N SER A 24 -3.17 -15.62 28.24
CA SER A 24 -2.47 -14.98 27.11
C SER A 24 -3.09 -15.27 25.73
N SER A 25 -4.27 -15.90 25.68
CA SER A 25 -4.93 -16.27 24.42
C SER A 25 -5.58 -15.05 23.74
N ASN A 26 -5.76 -15.12 22.42
CA ASN A 26 -6.44 -14.05 21.67
C ASN A 26 -7.90 -13.92 22.11
N GLU A 27 -8.56 -15.04 22.37
CA GLU A 27 -9.94 -15.09 22.83
C GLU A 27 -10.12 -14.33 24.14
N TRP A 28 -9.14 -14.43 25.06
CA TRP A 28 -9.17 -13.67 26.31
C TRP A 28 -9.13 -12.16 26.06
N CYS A 29 -8.22 -11.70 25.20
CA CYS A 29 -8.10 -10.30 24.81
C CYS A 29 -9.39 -9.80 24.13
N TRP A 30 -9.98 -10.63 23.27
CA TRP A 30 -11.18 -10.28 22.50
C TRP A 30 -12.45 -10.14 23.34
N ARG A 31 -12.48 -10.63 24.59
CA ARG A 31 -13.64 -10.44 25.48
C ARG A 31 -13.97 -8.96 25.70
N CYS A 32 -12.95 -8.09 25.69
CA CYS A 32 -13.14 -6.64 25.79
C CYS A 32 -12.76 -5.95 24.47
N HIS A 33 -11.58 -6.25 23.92
CA HIS A 33 -11.07 -5.57 22.73
C HIS A 33 -11.84 -5.94 21.45
N GLY A 34 -12.62 -7.03 21.44
CA GLY A 34 -13.43 -7.41 20.28
C GLY A 34 -14.77 -6.68 20.20
N MET A 35 -15.14 -5.93 21.24
CA MET A 35 -16.39 -5.17 21.29
C MET A 35 -16.21 -3.86 20.50
N ALA A 36 -16.99 -3.66 19.43
CA ALA A 36 -16.82 -2.54 18.50
C ALA A 36 -16.89 -1.13 19.14
N THR A 37 -17.54 -1.01 20.30
CA THR A 37 -17.69 0.26 21.02
C THR A 37 -16.73 0.40 22.21
N PHE A 38 -15.84 -0.57 22.44
CA PHE A 38 -14.97 -0.56 23.60
C PHE A 38 -14.01 0.63 23.57
N SER A 39 -14.22 1.53 24.52
CA SER A 39 -13.50 2.79 24.62
C SER A 39 -13.34 3.19 26.09
N VAL A 40 -12.31 3.98 26.38
CA VAL A 40 -12.06 4.53 27.73
C VAL A 40 -11.99 6.05 27.67
N LEU A 41 -12.56 6.71 28.68
CA LEU A 41 -12.38 8.14 28.90
C LEU A 41 -11.01 8.37 29.54
N ARG A 42 -10.18 9.19 28.90
CA ARG A 42 -8.88 9.59 29.44
C ARG A 42 -9.04 10.72 30.46
N ALA A 43 -7.99 10.92 31.26
CA ALA A 43 -7.95 11.99 32.27
C ALA A 43 -8.06 13.40 31.67
N ASP A 44 -7.70 13.58 30.40
CA ASP A 44 -7.83 14.84 29.65
C ASP A 44 -9.24 15.05 29.04
N GLY A 45 -10.19 14.15 29.32
CA GLY A 45 -11.55 14.20 28.78
C GLY A 45 -11.70 13.62 27.37
N THR A 46 -10.62 13.17 26.73
CA THR A 46 -10.69 12.55 25.40
C THR A 46 -11.11 11.09 25.47
N ILE A 47 -11.88 10.62 24.49
CA ILE A 47 -12.25 9.21 24.37
C ILE A 47 -11.15 8.47 23.58
N ARG A 48 -10.68 7.35 24.10
CA ARG A 48 -9.81 6.41 23.40
C ARG A 48 -10.58 5.17 23.03
N THR A 49 -10.76 4.92 21.73
CA THR A 49 -11.19 3.60 21.26
C THR A 49 -10.09 2.59 21.49
N LEU A 50 -10.45 1.47 22.09
CA LEU A 50 -9.57 0.32 22.38
C LEU A 50 -10.04 -0.94 21.66
N SER A 51 -11.13 -0.88 20.90
CA SER A 51 -11.60 -2.01 20.10
C SER A 51 -10.68 -2.30 18.93
N ALA A 52 -10.44 -3.58 18.64
CA ALA A 52 -9.89 -4.05 17.39
C ALA A 52 -10.82 -5.10 16.77
N ASP A 53 -10.92 -5.06 15.44
CA ASP A 53 -11.79 -5.96 14.68
C ASP A 53 -11.14 -7.34 14.58
N SER A 54 -11.70 -8.29 15.33
CA SER A 54 -11.22 -9.67 15.36
C SER A 54 -11.33 -10.35 14.00
N THR A 55 -12.35 -10.03 13.20
CA THR A 55 -12.54 -10.61 11.86
C THR A 55 -11.46 -10.09 10.90
N ALA A 56 -11.18 -8.78 10.96
CA ALA A 56 -10.11 -8.19 10.18
C ALA A 56 -8.73 -8.74 10.57
N PHE A 57 -8.48 -8.93 11.87
CA PHE A 57 -7.23 -9.55 12.35
C PHE A 57 -7.07 -10.99 11.86
N LEU A 58 -8.12 -11.81 11.95
CA LEU A 58 -8.10 -13.21 11.50
C LEU A 58 -7.89 -13.37 9.98
N THR A 59 -8.10 -12.30 9.21
CA THR A 59 -7.82 -12.24 7.76
C THR A 59 -6.54 -11.47 7.42
N SER A 60 -5.76 -11.05 8.41
CA SER A 60 -4.48 -10.38 8.24
C SER A 60 -3.33 -11.38 8.02
N ASN A 61 -2.17 -10.88 7.60
CA ASN A 61 -0.94 -11.66 7.50
C ASN A 61 -0.48 -12.20 8.87
N HIS A 62 -0.84 -11.52 9.96
CA HIS A 62 -0.44 -11.85 11.32
C HIS A 62 -1.49 -12.67 12.09
N ARG A 63 -2.54 -13.17 11.43
CA ARG A 63 -3.66 -13.92 12.05
C ARG A 63 -3.26 -15.07 12.98
N ARG A 64 -2.06 -15.64 12.83
CA ARG A 64 -1.54 -16.75 13.64
C ARG A 64 -0.77 -16.29 14.87
N LEU A 65 -0.44 -15.00 14.97
CA LEU A 65 0.22 -14.44 16.13
C LEU A 65 -0.77 -14.24 17.27
N ARG A 66 -0.24 -14.33 18.49
CA ARG A 66 -1.02 -14.00 19.68
C ARG A 66 -0.97 -12.49 19.90
N CYS A 67 -2.01 -11.89 20.45
CA CYS A 67 -2.04 -10.46 20.80
C CYS A 67 -0.82 -10.11 21.67
N VAL A 68 -0.49 -11.01 22.60
CA VAL A 68 0.63 -10.86 23.53
C VAL A 68 2.02 -10.91 22.89
N THR A 69 2.11 -11.29 21.60
CA THR A 69 3.36 -11.21 20.83
C THR A 69 3.74 -9.76 20.56
N CYS A 70 2.76 -8.88 20.35
CA CYS A 70 2.97 -7.45 20.12
C CYS A 70 2.66 -6.61 21.36
N HIS A 71 1.74 -7.07 22.22
CA HIS A 71 1.35 -6.44 23.48
C HIS A 71 1.90 -7.24 24.66
N SER A 72 3.14 -6.94 25.06
CA SER A 72 3.88 -7.65 26.11
C SER A 72 2.99 -8.16 27.24
N TRP A 73 3.04 -9.47 27.50
CA TRP A 73 2.21 -10.13 28.52
C TRP A 73 2.36 -9.48 29.90
N GLU A 74 3.57 -9.08 30.27
CA GLU A 74 3.86 -8.42 31.55
C GLU A 74 3.02 -7.15 31.76
N ASP A 75 2.73 -6.40 30.69
CA ASP A 75 1.98 -5.15 30.72
C ASP A 75 0.45 -5.34 30.67
N VAL A 76 -0.02 -6.51 30.20
CA VAL A 76 -1.45 -6.79 29.95
C VAL A 76 -2.02 -7.92 30.80
N GLN A 77 -1.22 -8.60 31.61
CA GLN A 77 -1.69 -9.74 32.41
C GLN A 77 -2.64 -9.36 33.57
N VAL A 78 -2.58 -8.12 34.06
CA VAL A 78 -3.46 -7.62 35.13
C VAL A 78 -4.47 -6.63 34.54
N PHE A 79 -5.75 -6.82 34.85
CA PHE A 79 -6.81 -5.88 34.50
C PHE A 79 -7.26 -5.07 35.74
N PRO A 80 -7.50 -3.75 35.61
CA PRO A 80 -7.26 -2.90 34.44
C PRO A 80 -5.75 -2.79 34.14
N HIS A 81 -5.39 -2.81 32.86
CA HIS A 81 -3.98 -2.80 32.45
C HIS A 81 -3.28 -1.49 32.83
N GLY A 82 -1.98 -1.58 33.09
CA GLY A 82 -1.16 -0.42 33.41
C GLY A 82 -0.99 0.53 32.21
N LYS A 83 -0.36 1.68 32.47
CA LYS A 83 -0.09 2.70 31.44
C LYS A 83 0.83 2.18 30.32
N ASN A 84 1.57 1.10 30.58
CA ASN A 84 2.50 0.49 29.64
C ASN A 84 1.84 -0.53 28.70
N ALA A 85 0.52 -0.72 28.76
CA ALA A 85 -0.23 -1.59 27.85
C ALA A 85 -0.37 -1.00 26.43
N HIS A 86 0.76 -0.64 25.83
CA HIS A 86 0.89 -0.28 24.42
C HIS A 86 1.53 -1.44 23.66
N MET A 87 1.56 -1.31 22.33
CA MET A 87 2.30 -2.25 21.50
C MET A 87 3.79 -2.05 21.78
N ALA A 88 4.45 -3.08 22.29
CA ALA A 88 5.87 -3.05 22.65
C ALA A 88 6.77 -3.29 21.43
N GLN A 89 6.29 -4.09 20.47
CA GLN A 89 7.06 -4.49 19.29
C GLN A 89 6.68 -3.69 18.05
N THR A 90 7.71 -3.28 17.30
CA THR A 90 7.61 -2.71 15.96
C THR A 90 7.74 -3.78 14.88
N CYS A 91 7.45 -3.42 13.62
CA CYS A 91 7.63 -4.33 12.49
C CYS A 91 9.08 -4.82 12.38
N THR A 92 10.04 -3.93 12.63
CA THR A 92 11.47 -4.20 12.47
C THR A 92 12.06 -5.06 13.58
N ASP A 93 11.36 -5.26 14.70
CA ASP A 93 11.85 -6.13 15.78
C ASP A 93 11.76 -7.62 15.39
N CYS A 94 10.82 -7.97 14.49
CA CYS A 94 10.66 -9.32 13.97
C CYS A 94 10.98 -9.46 12.48
N HIS A 95 10.80 -8.41 11.67
CA HIS A 95 11.17 -8.43 10.26
C HIS A 95 12.59 -7.90 10.04
N THR A 96 13.56 -8.52 10.70
CA THR A 96 14.98 -8.20 10.49
C THR A 96 15.56 -9.02 9.35
N ALA A 97 16.66 -8.53 8.78
CA ALA A 97 17.32 -9.23 7.69
C ALA A 97 17.78 -10.66 8.04
N ALA A 98 18.00 -10.93 9.34
CA ALA A 98 18.45 -12.20 9.88
C ALA A 98 17.32 -13.20 10.20
N THR A 99 16.09 -12.71 10.43
CA THR A 99 14.98 -13.53 10.96
C THR A 99 13.92 -13.85 9.90
N HIS A 100 13.98 -13.24 8.72
CA HIS A 100 12.95 -13.41 7.71
C HIS A 100 13.28 -14.52 6.68
N PRO A 101 12.52 -15.63 6.62
CA PRO A 101 12.84 -16.78 5.75
C PRO A 101 12.69 -16.50 4.25
N LEU A 102 12.04 -15.40 3.85
CA LEU A 102 11.88 -15.00 2.44
C LEU A 102 12.89 -13.93 1.99
N ASN A 103 13.90 -13.61 2.79
CA ASN A 103 14.68 -12.39 2.56
C ASN A 103 15.67 -12.45 1.39
N ARG A 104 15.82 -13.58 0.66
CA ARG A 104 16.91 -13.74 -0.33
C ARG A 104 16.63 -14.57 -1.59
N THR A 105 15.50 -15.25 -1.73
CA THR A 105 15.33 -16.22 -2.83
C THR A 105 14.45 -15.74 -3.99
N ASP A 106 13.55 -14.77 -3.79
CA ASP A 106 12.74 -14.18 -4.87
C ASP A 106 12.61 -12.65 -4.66
N PRO A 107 13.14 -11.81 -5.56
CA PRO A 107 13.01 -10.34 -5.49
C PRO A 107 11.56 -9.82 -5.45
N LEU A 108 10.58 -10.60 -5.91
CA LEU A 108 9.16 -10.25 -5.85
C LEU A 108 8.51 -10.62 -4.51
N GLN A 109 9.14 -11.47 -3.70
CA GLN A 109 8.64 -11.95 -2.40
C GLN A 109 9.50 -11.52 -1.21
N ALA A 110 10.70 -10.97 -1.46
CA ALA A 110 11.55 -10.42 -0.43
C ALA A 110 10.86 -9.22 0.23
N MET A 111 10.70 -9.31 1.56
CA MET A 111 10.16 -8.21 2.34
C MET A 111 11.32 -7.30 2.74
N HIS A 112 11.59 -6.32 1.87
CA HIS A 112 12.66 -5.31 1.95
C HIS A 112 12.51 -4.33 3.13
N PHE A 113 12.30 -4.84 4.35
CA PHE A 113 11.97 -4.01 5.53
C PHE A 113 13.07 -3.03 5.91
N GLN A 114 14.33 -3.36 5.65
CA GLN A 114 15.44 -2.44 5.88
C GLN A 114 15.33 -1.24 4.94
N GLU A 115 15.20 -1.49 3.64
CA GLU A 115 15.06 -0.46 2.62
C GLU A 115 13.79 0.37 2.79
N ILE A 116 12.68 -0.28 3.18
CA ILE A 116 11.42 0.37 3.54
C ILE A 116 11.64 1.34 4.70
N THR A 117 12.36 0.92 5.74
CA THR A 117 12.67 1.77 6.90
C THR A 117 13.53 2.96 6.50
N ASP A 118 14.52 2.74 5.62
CA ASP A 118 15.40 3.79 5.12
C ASP A 118 14.67 4.80 4.22
N GLU A 119 13.72 4.33 3.40
CA GLU A 119 12.81 5.18 2.64
C GLU A 119 11.86 5.97 3.55
N PHE A 120 11.25 5.30 4.52
CA PHE A 120 10.32 5.91 5.48
C PHE A 120 10.98 7.06 6.26
N ARG A 121 12.21 6.87 6.75
CA ARG A 121 12.97 7.91 7.45
C ARG A 121 13.28 9.14 6.59
N LYS A 122 13.26 9.00 5.26
CA LYS A 122 13.46 10.12 4.31
C LYS A 122 12.17 10.87 4.01
N SER A 123 11.01 10.29 4.34
CA SER A 123 9.70 10.84 4.03
C SER A 123 9.46 12.19 4.71
N VAL A 124 8.62 13.02 4.08
CA VAL A 124 8.19 14.31 4.62
C VAL A 124 7.51 14.15 5.98
N HIS A 125 6.74 13.08 6.18
CA HIS A 125 6.06 12.82 7.45
C HIS A 125 7.06 12.57 8.58
N TYR A 126 8.01 11.65 8.38
CA TYR A 126 9.03 11.39 9.41
C TYR A 126 9.93 12.61 9.65
N LYS A 127 10.28 13.37 8.61
CA LYS A 127 11.09 14.59 8.76
C LYS A 127 10.38 15.71 9.52
N THR A 128 9.06 15.77 9.44
CA THR A 128 8.26 16.81 10.09
C THR A 128 7.91 16.44 11.53
N GLU A 129 7.44 15.20 11.73
CA GLU A 129 6.90 14.72 13.00
C GLU A 129 7.92 13.94 13.84
N GLY A 130 9.02 13.50 13.23
CA GLY A 130 10.03 12.68 13.90
C GLY A 130 9.46 11.35 14.39
N ALA A 131 9.77 11.02 15.63
CA ALA A 131 9.37 9.74 16.24
C ALA A 131 7.88 9.62 16.56
N SER A 132 7.10 10.71 16.52
CA SER A 132 5.64 10.63 16.71
C SER A 132 4.92 10.05 15.49
N PHE A 133 5.55 10.06 14.31
CA PHE A 133 5.06 9.41 13.10
C PHE A 133 5.80 8.08 12.88
N SER A 134 5.03 6.99 12.76
CA SER A 134 5.56 5.63 12.69
C SER A 134 4.91 4.85 11.54
N CYS A 135 5.36 3.63 11.28
CA CYS A 135 4.69 2.72 10.35
C CYS A 135 3.20 2.57 10.66
N PHE A 136 2.83 2.63 11.95
CA PHE A 136 1.45 2.50 12.42
C PHE A 136 0.58 3.74 12.17
N SER A 137 1.19 4.88 11.83
CA SER A 137 0.46 6.07 11.40
C SER A 137 -0.22 5.86 10.05
N CYS A 138 0.29 4.94 9.23
CA CYS A 138 -0.27 4.58 7.93
C CYS A 138 -0.85 3.15 7.90
N HIS A 139 -0.23 2.21 8.62
CA HIS A 139 -0.61 0.80 8.58
C HIS A 139 -1.26 0.36 9.88
N ASP A 140 -2.48 -0.18 9.80
CA ASP A 140 -3.11 -0.82 10.95
C ASP A 140 -2.51 -2.23 11.18
N PRO A 141 -1.79 -2.46 12.29
CA PRO A 141 -1.18 -3.76 12.58
C PRO A 141 -2.23 -4.86 12.78
N HIS A 142 -3.47 -4.51 13.14
CA HIS A 142 -4.57 -5.46 13.32
C HIS A 142 -5.28 -5.81 12.00
N ARG A 143 -4.93 -5.14 10.89
CA ARG A 143 -5.53 -5.36 9.57
C ARG A 143 -4.47 -5.53 8.49
N PHE A 144 -3.22 -5.77 8.89
CA PHE A 144 -2.07 -5.74 7.99
C PHE A 144 -2.17 -6.84 6.93
N ARG A 145 -2.19 -6.44 5.66
CA ARG A 145 -2.14 -7.33 4.51
C ARG A 145 -0.98 -6.93 3.61
N LYS A 146 -0.32 -7.93 3.02
CA LYS A 146 0.73 -7.65 2.02
C LYS A 146 0.10 -6.94 0.82
N SER A 147 0.88 -6.11 0.14
CA SER A 147 0.43 -5.49 -1.11
C SER A 147 0.02 -6.57 -2.12
N GLU A 148 -1.19 -6.44 -2.64
CA GLU A 148 -1.74 -7.30 -3.68
C GLU A 148 -1.77 -6.55 -5.02
N ASN A 149 -2.14 -7.26 -6.09
CA ASN A 149 -2.40 -6.62 -7.37
C ASN A 149 -3.44 -5.50 -7.21
N PRO A 150 -3.26 -4.36 -7.89
CA PRO A 150 -4.18 -3.25 -7.77
C PRO A 150 -5.57 -3.63 -8.30
N SER A 151 -6.58 -3.14 -7.58
CA SER A 151 -8.00 -3.08 -7.96
C SER A 151 -8.54 -1.73 -7.47
N LEU A 152 -9.70 -1.31 -7.99
CA LEU A 152 -10.35 -0.07 -7.53
C LEU A 152 -10.57 -0.08 -6.01
N GLN A 153 -10.95 -1.23 -5.44
CA GLN A 153 -11.16 -1.38 -4.01
C GLN A 153 -9.85 -1.23 -3.21
N THR A 154 -8.77 -1.86 -3.65
CA THR A 154 -7.47 -1.76 -2.95
C THR A 154 -6.88 -0.36 -3.07
N ILE A 155 -7.04 0.30 -4.23
CA ILE A 155 -6.59 1.69 -4.44
C ILE A 155 -7.37 2.62 -3.51
N GLY A 156 -8.70 2.51 -3.47
CA GLY A 156 -9.53 3.30 -2.56
C GLY A 156 -9.17 3.08 -1.10
N THR A 157 -8.91 1.83 -0.70
CA THR A 157 -8.48 1.50 0.67
C THR A 157 -7.11 2.14 1.00
N GLN A 158 -6.15 2.07 0.08
CA GLN A 158 -4.81 2.63 0.25
C GLN A 158 -4.83 4.17 0.28
N ASN A 159 -5.63 4.81 -0.59
CA ASN A 159 -5.83 6.25 -0.57
C ASN A 159 -6.56 6.71 0.70
N GLY A 160 -7.47 5.88 1.23
CA GLY A 160 -8.17 6.13 2.49
C GLY A 160 -7.24 6.39 3.68
N VAL A 161 -6.04 5.78 3.70
CA VAL A 161 -5.02 6.05 4.71
C VAL A 161 -4.58 7.52 4.68
N CYS A 162 -4.28 8.03 3.50
CA CYS A 162 -3.88 9.43 3.31
C CYS A 162 -5.04 10.37 3.62
N LEU A 163 -6.24 10.03 3.12
CA LEU A 163 -7.46 10.83 3.31
C LEU A 163 -7.91 10.88 4.77
N GLY A 164 -7.56 9.89 5.59
CA GLY A 164 -7.85 9.89 7.02
C GLY A 164 -7.26 11.08 7.78
N CYS A 165 -6.25 11.77 7.23
CA CYS A 165 -5.75 13.05 7.73
C CYS A 165 -5.88 14.16 6.67
N HIS A 166 -5.50 13.90 5.42
CA HIS A 166 -5.48 14.93 4.37
C HIS A 166 -6.87 15.28 3.82
N GLY A 167 -7.87 14.41 4.03
CA GLY A 167 -9.28 14.64 3.66
C GLY A 167 -10.14 15.16 4.81
N ASP A 168 -9.57 15.31 6.01
CA ASP A 168 -10.26 15.83 7.20
C ASP A 168 -9.51 17.09 7.69
N ALA A 169 -10.00 18.25 7.29
CA ALA A 169 -9.39 19.53 7.63
C ALA A 169 -9.32 19.80 9.14
N ALA A 170 -10.32 19.33 9.90
CA ALA A 170 -10.35 19.50 11.35
C ALA A 170 -9.25 18.67 12.00
N ARG A 171 -9.14 17.39 11.63
CA ARG A 171 -8.06 16.52 12.11
C ARG A 171 -6.69 17.04 11.66
N PHE A 172 -6.54 17.45 10.41
CA PHE A 172 -5.27 17.98 9.90
C PHE A 172 -4.79 19.20 10.67
N ALA A 173 -5.69 20.12 11.01
CA ALA A 173 -5.37 21.31 11.81
C ALA A 173 -4.90 20.98 13.24
N THR A 174 -5.18 19.78 13.76
CA THR A 174 -4.61 19.33 15.05
C THR A 174 -3.18 18.83 14.94
N LEU A 175 -2.71 18.52 13.72
CA LEU A 175 -1.39 17.95 13.45
C LEU A 175 -0.45 18.94 12.78
N SER A 176 -0.96 20.00 12.15
CA SER A 176 -0.15 20.97 11.42
C SER A 176 -0.77 22.36 11.47
N GLU A 177 0.08 23.39 11.51
CA GLU A 177 -0.33 24.79 11.33
C GLU A 177 -0.77 25.09 9.88
N ARG A 178 -0.47 24.18 8.95
CA ARG A 178 -0.85 24.31 7.54
C ARG A 178 -2.33 24.01 7.37
N ARG A 179 -2.96 24.73 6.45
CA ARG A 179 -4.30 24.38 5.94
C ARG A 179 -4.15 23.47 4.74
N ILE A 180 -5.03 22.48 4.65
CA ILE A 180 -5.12 21.60 3.49
C ILE A 180 -6.43 21.85 2.75
N ASP A 181 -6.32 22.04 1.45
CA ASP A 181 -7.43 21.99 0.51
C ASP A 181 -6.97 21.11 -0.66
N LEU A 182 -7.34 19.83 -0.61
CA LEU A 182 -6.97 18.86 -1.64
C LEU A 182 -7.48 19.28 -3.02
N SER A 183 -8.63 19.97 -3.09
CA SER A 183 -9.20 20.39 -4.36
C SER A 183 -8.41 21.54 -4.96
N ALA A 184 -8.05 22.55 -4.18
CA ALA A 184 -7.24 23.65 -4.66
C ALA A 184 -5.82 23.19 -5.05
N THR A 185 -5.17 22.35 -4.23
CA THR A 185 -3.79 21.92 -4.48
C THR A 185 -3.64 20.97 -5.68
N HIS A 186 -4.72 20.27 -6.06
CA HIS A 186 -4.75 19.37 -7.23
C HIS A 186 -5.52 19.95 -8.42
N ALA A 187 -5.79 21.26 -8.46
CA ALA A 187 -6.55 21.88 -9.55
C ALA A 187 -5.88 21.73 -10.94
N TRP A 188 -4.58 21.48 -10.97
CA TRP A 188 -3.81 21.24 -12.20
C TRP A 188 -4.09 19.87 -12.83
N LEU A 189 -4.60 18.89 -12.08
CA LEU A 189 -4.77 17.51 -12.53
C LEU A 189 -6.10 17.36 -13.30
N PRO A 190 -6.09 17.06 -14.61
CA PRO A 190 -7.32 16.87 -15.39
C PRO A 190 -8.09 15.64 -14.92
N ARG A 191 -9.42 15.70 -14.89
CA ARG A 191 -10.30 14.59 -14.45
C ARG A 191 -9.78 13.94 -13.16
N ARG A 192 -9.57 14.77 -12.15
CA ARG A 192 -8.91 14.42 -10.88
C ARG A 192 -9.60 13.28 -10.15
N GLU A 193 -10.92 13.25 -10.19
CA GLU A 193 -11.74 12.24 -9.53
C GLU A 193 -11.43 10.85 -10.11
N LEU A 194 -11.30 10.73 -11.44
CA LEU A 194 -10.89 9.49 -12.09
C LEU A 194 -9.45 9.10 -11.71
N HIS A 195 -8.53 10.07 -11.59
CA HIS A 195 -7.18 9.76 -11.14
C HIS A 195 -7.16 9.23 -9.71
N TRP A 196 -7.94 9.80 -8.80
CA TRP A 196 -8.01 9.33 -7.41
C TRP A 196 -8.68 7.96 -7.27
N GLU A 197 -9.57 7.60 -8.20
CA GLU A 197 -10.19 6.28 -8.26
C GLU A 197 -9.26 5.19 -8.80
N HIS A 198 -8.33 5.54 -9.71
CA HIS A 198 -7.52 4.58 -10.47
C HIS A 198 -6.02 4.63 -10.19
N VAL A 199 -5.55 5.62 -9.42
CA VAL A 199 -4.14 5.83 -9.07
C VAL A 199 -4.02 6.14 -7.59
N ARG A 200 -2.97 5.62 -6.94
CA ARG A 200 -2.77 5.87 -5.51
C ARG A 200 -2.11 7.23 -5.30
N CYS A 201 -2.41 7.90 -4.20
CA CYS A 201 -1.69 9.12 -3.80
C CYS A 201 -0.16 8.87 -3.78
N LEU A 202 0.25 7.71 -3.28
CA LEU A 202 1.65 7.29 -3.23
C LEU A 202 2.31 7.18 -4.61
N ASP A 203 1.57 6.88 -5.68
CA ASP A 203 2.16 6.72 -7.01
C ASP A 203 2.71 8.05 -7.56
N CYS A 204 2.13 9.19 -7.14
CA CYS A 204 2.58 10.54 -7.48
C CYS A 204 3.46 11.18 -6.38
N HIS A 205 3.19 10.86 -5.11
CA HIS A 205 3.80 11.52 -3.95
C HIS A 205 5.00 10.77 -3.35
N THR A 206 5.57 9.77 -4.02
CA THR A 206 6.76 9.06 -3.50
C THR A 206 7.92 9.13 -4.48
N SER A 207 9.15 9.06 -3.95
CA SER A 207 10.35 9.03 -4.77
C SER A 207 10.35 7.87 -5.76
N TYR A 208 11.00 8.06 -6.90
CA TYR A 208 11.25 7.02 -7.91
C TYR A 208 12.70 6.54 -7.91
N ALA A 209 13.54 7.12 -7.05
CA ALA A 209 14.90 6.64 -6.87
C ALA A 209 14.85 5.20 -6.32
N PRO A 210 15.73 4.29 -6.80
CA PRO A 210 15.84 2.95 -6.24
C PRO A 210 16.01 3.00 -4.72
N PRO A 211 15.39 2.06 -3.97
CA PRO A 211 14.69 0.85 -4.42
C PRO A 211 13.23 1.06 -4.82
N ASN A 212 12.70 2.27 -4.61
CA ASN A 212 11.37 2.69 -5.03
C ASN A 212 10.27 1.78 -4.45
N LEU A 213 10.19 1.73 -3.12
CA LEU A 213 9.25 0.89 -2.37
C LEU A 213 8.04 1.69 -1.84
N SER A 214 7.86 2.91 -2.33
CA SER A 214 6.75 3.83 -2.01
C SER A 214 6.70 4.31 -0.55
N HIS A 215 7.79 4.21 0.21
CA HIS A 215 7.84 4.68 1.61
C HIS A 215 8.55 6.02 1.77
N ASN A 216 9.27 6.49 0.74
CA ASN A 216 9.85 7.83 0.72
C ASN A 216 8.83 8.84 0.15
N ILE A 217 7.85 9.22 0.97
CA ILE A 217 6.81 10.19 0.61
C ILE A 217 7.43 11.60 0.55
N LEU A 218 7.29 12.27 -0.58
CA LEU A 218 7.83 13.58 -0.86
C LEU A 218 6.82 14.70 -0.53
N PRO A 219 7.28 15.95 -0.32
CA PRO A 219 6.38 17.08 -0.20
C PRO A 219 5.58 17.34 -1.49
N ALA A 220 4.49 18.09 -1.38
CA ALA A 220 3.53 18.28 -2.47
C ALA A 220 4.13 18.94 -3.73
N ASP A 221 5.12 19.83 -3.56
CA ASP A 221 5.82 20.50 -4.67
C ASP A 221 6.71 19.55 -5.49
N SER A 222 7.04 18.39 -4.92
CA SER A 222 7.92 17.38 -5.48
C SER A 222 7.14 16.18 -6.06
N ALA A 223 5.81 16.26 -6.08
CA ALA A 223 4.96 15.25 -6.70
C ALA A 223 5.10 15.26 -8.22
N VAL A 224 4.80 14.13 -8.87
CA VAL A 224 4.84 14.07 -10.34
C VAL A 224 3.69 14.87 -10.96
N HIS A 225 4.06 15.91 -11.70
CA HIS A 225 3.15 16.70 -12.53
C HIS A 225 3.27 16.41 -14.03
N ALA A 226 4.35 15.74 -14.42
CA ALA A 226 4.63 15.38 -15.80
C ALA A 226 3.76 14.19 -16.26
N CYS A 227 2.69 14.50 -16.99
CA CYS A 227 1.68 13.52 -17.44
C CYS A 227 2.30 12.33 -18.20
N GLU A 228 3.33 12.57 -19.00
CA GLU A 228 3.99 11.55 -19.81
C GLU A 228 4.67 10.47 -18.97
N GLN A 229 5.02 10.75 -17.71
CA GLN A 229 5.58 9.73 -16.81
C GLN A 229 4.58 8.61 -16.52
N CYS A 230 3.28 8.90 -16.56
CA CYS A 230 2.19 7.92 -16.39
C CYS A 230 1.59 7.46 -17.73
N HIS A 231 1.58 8.33 -18.73
CA HIS A 231 0.86 8.12 -19.99
C HIS A 231 1.74 7.62 -21.14
N ARG A 232 3.03 7.37 -20.94
CA ARG A 232 3.89 6.69 -21.91
C ARG A 232 3.88 5.17 -21.73
N GLN A 233 4.30 4.41 -22.74
CA GLN A 233 4.35 2.94 -22.68
C GLN A 233 5.18 2.41 -21.51
N ASN A 234 6.35 2.99 -21.23
CA ASN A 234 7.16 2.63 -20.06
C ASN A 234 6.90 3.62 -18.93
N SER A 235 5.71 3.53 -18.32
CA SER A 235 5.25 4.46 -17.29
C SER A 235 5.58 4.03 -15.87
N ILE A 236 5.58 5.00 -14.96
CA ILE A 236 5.75 4.79 -13.52
C ILE A 236 4.69 3.84 -12.94
N LEU A 237 3.52 3.75 -13.59
CA LEU A 237 2.43 2.87 -13.16
C LEU A 237 2.85 1.41 -13.19
N LEU A 238 3.67 1.01 -14.17
CA LEU A 238 4.14 -0.38 -14.29
C LEU A 238 5.15 -0.75 -13.20
N ASP A 239 5.96 0.22 -12.77
CA ASP A 239 7.03 -0.01 -11.80
C ASP A 239 6.54 0.15 -10.35
N LYS A 240 5.44 0.88 -10.12
CA LYS A 240 4.84 1.11 -8.79
C LYS A 240 3.50 0.41 -8.59
N LEU A 241 2.47 0.86 -9.31
CA LEU A 241 1.09 0.41 -9.09
C LEU A 241 0.90 -1.05 -9.51
N TYR A 242 1.46 -1.43 -10.65
CA TYR A 242 1.30 -2.75 -11.26
C TYR A 242 2.55 -3.65 -11.11
N ARG A 243 3.46 -3.33 -10.17
CA ARG A 243 4.75 -4.02 -9.99
C ARG A 243 4.64 -5.53 -9.82
N TYR A 244 3.58 -5.99 -9.14
CA TYR A 244 3.36 -7.40 -8.81
C TYR A 244 2.53 -8.15 -9.86
N ARG A 245 2.08 -7.48 -10.92
CA ARG A 245 1.31 -8.12 -11.99
C ARG A 245 2.27 -8.85 -12.93
N HIS A 246 1.95 -10.11 -13.25
CA HIS A 246 2.83 -11.02 -13.99
C HIS A 246 3.26 -10.43 -15.35
N VAL A 247 4.54 -10.65 -15.71
CA VAL A 247 5.14 -10.20 -16.99
C VAL A 247 4.39 -10.77 -18.20
N GLU A 248 3.81 -11.97 -18.09
CA GLU A 248 2.99 -12.58 -19.14
C GLU A 248 1.72 -11.78 -19.48
N GLU A 249 1.19 -10.99 -18.54
CA GLU A 249 0.06 -10.08 -18.79
C GLU A 249 0.48 -8.77 -19.47
N ARG A 250 1.77 -8.50 -19.70
CA ARG A 250 2.20 -7.26 -20.35
C ARG A 250 1.89 -7.25 -21.85
N THR A 251 1.72 -8.40 -22.48
CA THR A 251 1.36 -8.53 -23.90
C THR A 251 0.25 -9.54 -24.10
N ARG A 252 -1.00 -9.06 -24.20
CA ARG A 252 -2.17 -9.88 -24.54
C ARG A 252 -2.94 -9.22 -25.68
N ASN A 253 -3.38 -10.01 -26.66
CA ASN A 253 -4.21 -9.56 -27.80
C ASN A 253 -3.65 -8.35 -28.58
N GLY A 254 -2.32 -8.24 -28.68
CA GLY A 254 -1.65 -7.14 -29.38
C GLY A 254 -1.58 -5.81 -28.62
N PHE A 255 -2.06 -5.74 -27.38
CA PHE A 255 -1.90 -4.58 -26.52
C PHE A 255 -0.52 -4.57 -25.85
N VAL A 256 0.11 -3.39 -25.87
CA VAL A 256 1.24 -3.04 -25.00
C VAL A 256 0.67 -2.70 -23.63
N ASN A 257 1.22 -3.30 -22.57
CA ASN A 257 0.76 -3.17 -21.18
C ASN A 257 -0.68 -3.63 -20.96
N ALA A 258 -1.02 -4.84 -21.40
CA ALA A 258 -2.36 -5.38 -21.21
C ALA A 258 -2.77 -5.47 -19.72
N ALA A 259 -1.79 -5.50 -18.81
CA ALA A 259 -1.95 -5.25 -17.37
C ALA A 259 -2.78 -4.00 -17.01
N LEU A 260 -2.57 -2.89 -17.72
CA LEU A 260 -3.33 -1.65 -17.50
C LEU A 260 -4.75 -1.77 -18.08
N VAL A 261 -4.89 -2.34 -19.29
CA VAL A 261 -6.15 -2.37 -20.07
C VAL A 261 -7.31 -3.03 -19.32
N ASN A 262 -7.04 -4.04 -18.50
CA ASN A 262 -8.10 -4.73 -17.73
C ASN A 262 -8.74 -3.83 -16.68
N ASP A 263 -8.02 -2.83 -16.16
CA ASP A 263 -8.47 -1.98 -15.06
C ASP A 263 -8.72 -0.54 -15.52
N SER A 264 -7.93 -0.03 -16.47
CA SER A 264 -8.06 1.32 -17.02
C SER A 264 -7.39 1.47 -18.39
N TYR A 265 -8.10 2.11 -19.33
CA TYR A 265 -7.50 2.55 -20.59
C TYR A 265 -6.73 3.86 -20.37
N VAL A 266 -5.40 3.75 -20.25
CA VAL A 266 -4.50 4.90 -20.14
C VAL A 266 -3.99 5.29 -21.51
N ILE A 267 -4.45 6.45 -22.01
CA ILE A 267 -4.05 6.99 -23.32
C ILE A 267 -2.52 7.06 -23.40
N GLY A 268 -1.95 6.54 -24.49
CA GLY A 268 -0.51 6.50 -24.76
C GLY A 268 0.22 5.31 -24.13
N SER A 269 -0.16 4.90 -22.92
CA SER A 269 0.44 3.75 -22.22
C SER A 269 -0.15 2.42 -22.69
N THR A 270 -1.43 2.41 -23.07
CA THR A 270 -2.17 1.23 -23.54
C THR A 270 -2.46 1.31 -25.04
N ARG A 271 -1.50 0.91 -25.86
CA ARG A 271 -1.62 0.93 -27.34
C ARG A 271 -1.79 -0.48 -27.90
N ASN A 272 -2.62 -0.62 -28.94
CA ASN A 272 -2.73 -1.86 -29.68
C ASN A 272 -1.84 -1.80 -30.93
N ARG A 273 -0.87 -2.71 -31.01
CA ARG A 273 0.12 -2.75 -32.09
C ARG A 273 -0.49 -3.00 -33.47
N TYR A 274 -1.58 -3.77 -33.55
CA TYR A 274 -2.26 -4.03 -34.81
C TYR A 274 -3.00 -2.81 -35.32
N LEU A 275 -3.67 -2.08 -34.42
CA LEU A 275 -4.33 -0.82 -34.76
C LEU A 275 -3.32 0.26 -35.17
N ASP A 276 -2.18 0.32 -34.46
CA ASP A 276 -1.08 1.22 -34.82
C ASP A 276 -0.53 0.91 -36.23
N LEU A 277 -0.31 -0.37 -36.54
CA LEU A 277 0.14 -0.80 -37.86
C LEU A 277 -0.89 -0.49 -38.95
N LEU A 278 -2.16 -0.81 -38.71
CA LEU A 278 -3.24 -0.52 -39.64
C LEU A 278 -3.33 0.98 -39.93
N GLY A 279 -3.25 1.82 -38.88
CA GLY A 279 -3.21 3.27 -39.02
C GLY A 279 -2.03 3.74 -39.88
N ALA A 280 -0.83 3.20 -39.64
CA ALA A 280 0.35 3.52 -40.44
C ALA A 280 0.20 3.11 -41.91
N VAL A 281 -0.39 1.94 -42.18
CA VAL A 281 -0.68 1.47 -43.54
C VAL A 281 -1.68 2.38 -44.24
N LEU A 282 -2.75 2.79 -43.57
CA LEU A 282 -3.77 3.69 -44.14
C LEU A 282 -3.18 5.07 -44.47
N VAL A 283 -2.41 5.66 -43.55
CA VAL A 283 -1.74 6.95 -43.76
C VAL A 283 -0.71 6.84 -44.89
N GLY A 284 0.12 5.79 -44.88
CA GLY A 284 1.10 5.53 -45.93
C GLY A 284 0.42 5.35 -47.30
N GLY A 285 -0.66 4.59 -47.36
CA GLY A 285 -1.46 4.39 -48.57
C GLY A 285 -2.08 5.68 -49.09
N ALA A 286 -2.60 6.54 -48.21
CA ALA A 286 -3.12 7.85 -48.59
C ALA A 286 -2.04 8.75 -49.19
N CYS A 287 -0.85 8.82 -48.55
CA CYS A 287 0.29 9.58 -49.08
C CYS A 287 0.74 9.07 -50.45
N VAL A 288 0.80 7.75 -50.64
CA VAL A 288 1.10 7.14 -51.95
C VAL A 288 0.04 7.50 -52.98
N GLY A 289 -1.25 7.43 -52.62
CA GLY A 289 -2.34 7.82 -53.51
C GLY A 289 -2.25 9.28 -53.96
N VAL A 290 -1.96 10.20 -53.04
CA VAL A 290 -1.73 11.62 -53.36
C VAL A 290 -0.52 11.80 -54.27
N ALA A 291 0.59 11.11 -54.00
CA ALA A 291 1.80 11.18 -54.82
C ALA A 291 1.57 10.66 -56.24
N VAL A 292 0.89 9.51 -56.38
CA VAL A 292 0.53 8.92 -57.69
C VAL A 292 -0.40 9.86 -58.46
N HIS A 293 -1.42 10.42 -57.80
CA HIS A 293 -2.32 11.38 -58.42
C HIS A 293 -1.56 12.66 -58.87
N GLY A 294 -0.71 13.20 -58.01
CA GLY A 294 0.14 14.37 -58.32
C GLY A 294 1.08 14.10 -59.51
N PHE A 295 1.73 12.94 -59.53
CA PHE A 295 2.61 12.51 -60.62
C PHE A 295 1.84 12.33 -61.94
N GLY A 296 0.65 11.74 -61.90
CA GLY A 296 -0.23 11.61 -63.07
C GLY A 296 -0.66 12.96 -63.65
N ARG A 297 -1.00 13.93 -62.79
CA ARG A 297 -1.30 15.30 -63.21
C ARG A 297 -0.08 15.98 -63.85
N TRP A 298 1.10 15.81 -63.25
CA TRP A 298 2.34 16.38 -63.78
C TRP A 298 2.73 15.82 -65.15
N GLN A 299 2.63 14.50 -65.35
CA GLN A 299 2.88 13.88 -66.66
C GLN A 299 1.89 14.37 -67.72
N SER A 300 0.62 14.48 -67.38
CA SER A 300 -0.41 14.98 -68.30
C SER A 300 -0.17 16.45 -68.70
N ALA A 301 0.26 17.30 -67.76
CA ALA A 301 0.64 18.68 -68.06
C ALA A 301 1.88 18.77 -68.96
N ARG A 302 2.86 17.87 -68.78
CA ARG A 302 4.04 17.78 -69.67
C ARG A 302 3.67 17.38 -71.09
N LYS A 303 2.76 16.43 -71.27
CA LYS A 303 2.28 16.01 -72.61
C LYS A 303 1.53 17.11 -73.35
N LYS A 304 0.80 18.00 -72.66
CA LYS A 304 0.08 19.13 -73.27
C LYS A 304 0.98 20.32 -73.66
N ARG A 305 2.24 20.35 -73.19
CA ARG A 305 3.22 21.40 -73.50
C ARG A 305 4.17 21.05 -74.65
N LYS A 306 4.14 19.81 -75.13
CA LYS A 306 4.75 19.38 -76.39
C LYS A 306 3.69 19.39 -77.48
#